data_AF-A0AAW6LUN6-F1
#
_entry.id   AF-A0AAW6LUN6-F1
#
_cell.length_a   1.000
_cell.length_b   1.000
_cell.length_c   1.000
_cell.angle_alpha   90.00
_cell.angle_beta   90.00
_cell.angle_gamma   90.00
#
_symmetry.space_group_name_H-M   'P 1'
#
loop_
_entity.id
_entity.type
_entity.pdbx_description
1 polymer ?
#
loop_
_entity_poly.entity_id
_entity_poly.type
_entity_poly.pdbx_seq_one_letter_code
_entity_poly.pdbx_strand_id
1 'polypeptide(L)'
;MKPIESYPFDPQRNCMRTTADAWGSMIVEWRPNTPFEATMQVESIVRGRSSTELAVVDTKTATRYWIPLRAFETLLLEGEIKKGLIEGTWHIEKRSGGYFGLVPVKVA
;
A
#
# COMPACT_ATOMS: atom_id res chain seq x y z
N MET A 1 6.68 -10.92 -12.03
CA MET A 1 5.95 -9.69 -11.66
C MET A 1 6.95 -8.54 -11.78
N LYS A 2 6.69 -7.50 -12.59
CA LYS A 2 7.62 -6.34 -12.66
C LYS A 2 7.59 -5.57 -11.33
N PRO A 3 8.72 -4.99 -10.88
CA PRO A 3 8.75 -4.19 -9.65
C PRO A 3 7.73 -3.03 -9.69
N ILE A 4 7.16 -2.70 -8.54
CA ILE A 4 6.14 -1.65 -8.35
C ILE A 4 6.69 -0.23 -8.71
N GLU A 5 8.00 -0.09 -8.89
CA GLU A 5 8.69 1.18 -9.15
C GLU A 5 8.36 1.87 -10.50
N SER A 6 7.69 1.18 -11.44
CA SER A 6 7.38 1.72 -12.78
C SER A 6 5.95 2.21 -12.99
N TYR A 7 5.08 2.21 -11.97
CA TYR A 7 3.66 2.56 -12.15
C TYR A 7 3.44 4.09 -12.03
N PRO A 8 2.63 4.73 -12.89
CA PRO A 8 2.29 6.16 -12.82
C PRO A 8 1.17 6.43 -11.79
N PHE A 9 0.78 7.69 -11.56
CA PHE A 9 -0.02 8.10 -10.39
C PHE A 9 -1.19 9.02 -10.72
N ASP A 10 -2.27 8.92 -9.96
CA ASP A 10 -3.38 9.88 -10.01
C ASP A 10 -3.08 11.15 -9.16
N PRO A 11 -3.91 12.21 -9.23
CA PRO A 11 -3.72 13.44 -8.45
C PRO A 11 -3.73 13.25 -6.92
N GLN A 12 -4.31 12.15 -6.42
CA GLN A 12 -4.34 11.78 -5.00
C GLN A 12 -3.13 10.91 -4.60
N ARG A 13 -2.16 10.74 -5.52
CA ARG A 13 -0.94 9.94 -5.36
C ARG A 13 -1.19 8.44 -5.28
N ASN A 14 -2.35 7.95 -5.69
CA ASN A 14 -2.60 6.52 -5.78
C ASN A 14 -1.80 5.90 -6.93
N CYS A 15 -1.31 4.67 -6.72
CA CYS A 15 -0.66 3.90 -7.77
C CYS A 15 -1.66 3.56 -8.88
N MET A 16 -1.40 3.95 -10.13
CA MET A 16 -2.24 3.59 -11.27
C MET A 16 -1.90 2.20 -11.77
N ARG A 17 -2.91 1.46 -12.22
CA ARG A 17 -2.71 0.16 -12.85
C ARG A 17 -1.96 0.33 -14.18
N THR A 18 -0.87 -0.41 -14.37
CA THR A 18 -0.22 -0.52 -15.68
C THR A 18 -0.42 -1.91 -16.24
N THR A 19 -0.70 -1.96 -17.53
CA THR A 19 -0.70 -3.19 -18.32
C THR A 19 0.34 -3.02 -19.42
N ALA A 20 1.20 -4.01 -19.61
CA ALA A 20 2.02 -4.05 -20.80
C ALA A 20 1.22 -4.71 -21.93
N ASP A 21 1.25 -4.14 -23.13
CA ASP A 21 0.76 -4.84 -24.31
C ASP A 21 1.73 -5.95 -24.74
N ALA A 22 1.36 -6.69 -25.79
CA ALA A 22 2.17 -7.78 -26.35
C ALA A 22 3.56 -7.33 -26.85
N TRP A 23 3.77 -6.03 -27.07
CA TRP A 23 5.01 -5.44 -27.57
C TRP A 23 5.86 -4.80 -26.45
N GLY A 24 5.42 -4.93 -25.20
CA GLY A 24 6.10 -4.36 -24.04
C GLY A 24 5.89 -2.86 -23.87
N SER A 25 5.04 -2.23 -24.70
CA SER A 25 4.63 -0.85 -24.48
C SER A 25 3.77 -0.80 -23.23
N MET A 26 4.12 0.10 -22.31
CA MET A 26 3.30 0.34 -21.13
C MET A 26 2.04 1.08 -21.54
N ILE A 27 0.93 0.36 -21.60
CA ILE A 27 -0.40 0.97 -21.60
C ILE A 27 -0.70 1.34 -20.16
N VAL A 28 -0.63 2.63 -19.89
CA VAL A 28 -1.10 3.21 -18.65
C VAL A 28 -2.60 3.39 -18.79
N GLU A 29 -3.36 2.48 -18.20
CA GLU A 29 -4.78 2.71 -18.04
C GLU A 29 -4.98 3.61 -16.82
N TRP A 30 -5.50 4.82 -17.04
CA TRP A 30 -5.84 5.77 -15.97
C TRP A 30 -7.03 5.24 -15.17
N ARG A 31 -6.76 4.25 -14.31
CA ARG A 31 -7.72 3.76 -13.31
C ARG A 31 -7.18 4.09 -11.93
N PRO A 32 -8.01 4.68 -11.05
CA PRO A 32 -7.66 4.87 -9.65
C PRO A 32 -7.23 3.53 -9.04
N ASN A 33 -6.26 3.57 -8.13
CA ASN A 33 -6.00 2.42 -7.29
C ASN A 33 -7.29 2.08 -6.55
N THR A 34 -7.91 0.94 -6.89
CA THR A 34 -9.21 0.61 -6.34
C THR A 34 -9.00 0.19 -4.90
N PRO A 35 -9.63 0.90 -3.94
CA PRO A 35 -9.55 0.48 -2.56
C PRO A 35 -10.05 -0.96 -2.42
N PHE A 36 -9.38 -1.74 -1.57
CA PHE A 36 -9.71 -3.15 -1.37
C PHE A 36 -9.82 -3.47 0.12
N GLU A 37 -10.80 -4.29 0.46
CA GLU A 37 -10.98 -4.78 1.82
C GLU A 37 -9.97 -5.90 2.10
N ALA A 38 -9.20 -5.77 3.18
CA ALA A 38 -8.28 -6.79 3.62
C ALA A 38 -8.05 -6.75 5.12
N THR A 39 -7.70 -7.91 5.68
CA THR A 39 -7.24 -8.06 7.05
C THR A 39 -5.73 -8.27 7.01
N MET A 40 -5.00 -7.29 7.54
CA MET A 40 -3.55 -7.26 7.56
C MET A 40 -3.02 -7.77 8.91
N GLN A 41 -2.11 -8.72 8.88
CA GLN A 41 -1.37 -9.17 10.05
C GLN A 41 -0.02 -8.46 10.13
N VAL A 42 0.31 -7.89 11.28
CA VAL A 42 1.61 -7.27 11.54
C VAL A 42 2.68 -8.34 11.73
N GLU A 43 3.74 -8.28 10.92
CA GLU A 43 4.88 -9.20 11.01
C GLU A 43 6.07 -8.58 11.75
N SER A 44 6.49 -7.37 11.34
CA SER A 44 7.70 -6.75 11.88
C SER A 44 7.75 -5.25 11.62
N ILE A 45 8.66 -4.55 12.28
CA ILE A 45 9.01 -3.16 11.98
C ILE A 45 10.32 -3.16 11.19
N VAL A 46 10.30 -2.55 10.02
CA VAL A 46 11.44 -2.43 9.11
C VAL A 46 11.98 -1.01 9.18
N ARG A 47 13.27 -0.86 9.49
CA ARG A 47 13.96 0.44 9.48
C ARG A 47 14.83 0.55 8.23
N GLY A 48 14.44 1.44 7.33
CA GLY A 48 15.26 1.88 6.20
C GLY A 48 16.27 2.96 6.59
N ARG A 49 17.06 3.39 5.60
CA ARG A 49 18.07 4.45 5.79
C ARG A 49 17.47 5.79 6.22
N SER A 50 16.26 6.10 5.77
CA SER A 50 15.56 7.36 6.02
C SER A 50 14.06 7.18 6.33
N SER A 51 13.63 5.96 6.62
CA SER A 51 12.22 5.63 6.87
C SER A 51 12.09 4.49 7.87
N THR A 52 10.94 4.43 8.52
CA THR A 52 10.49 3.27 9.29
C THR A 52 9.12 2.87 8.77
N GLU A 53 8.96 1.59 8.51
CA GLU A 53 7.76 1.00 7.91
C GLU A 53 7.38 -0.25 8.70
N LEU A 54 6.11 -0.61 8.67
CA LEU A 54 5.59 -1.83 9.22
C LEU A 54 5.42 -2.85 8.12
N ALA A 55 5.99 -4.02 8.32
CA ALA A 55 5.72 -5.19 7.50
C ALA A 55 4.38 -5.80 7.87
N VAL A 56 3.45 -5.85 6.92
CA VAL A 56 2.18 -6.56 7.09
C VAL A 56 1.93 -7.55 5.98
N VAL A 57 1.11 -8.56 6.28
CA VAL A 57 0.66 -9.58 5.34
C VAL A 57 -0.85 -9.64 5.32
N ASP A 58 -1.44 -9.62 4.12
CA ASP A 58 -2.85 -9.92 3.94
C ASP A 58 -3.08 -11.40 4.28
N THR A 59 -3.92 -11.62 5.28
CA THR A 59 -4.24 -12.97 5.80
C THR A 59 -4.94 -13.87 4.78
N LYS A 60 -5.56 -13.31 3.74
CA LYS A 60 -6.25 -14.09 2.69
C LYS A 60 -5.35 -14.43 1.51
N THR A 61 -4.58 -13.45 1.02
CA THR A 61 -3.77 -13.63 -0.20
C THR A 61 -2.31 -13.99 0.09
N ALA A 62 -1.87 -13.89 1.36
CA ALA A 62 -0.47 -13.95 1.77
C ALA A 62 0.41 -12.88 1.11
N THR A 63 -0.20 -11.85 0.51
CA THR A 63 0.54 -10.74 -0.09
C THR A 63 1.09 -9.85 1.00
N ARG A 64 2.35 -9.46 0.84
CA ARG A 64 3.09 -8.65 1.81
C ARG A 64 3.12 -7.19 1.38
N TYR A 65 2.87 -6.28 2.32
CA TYR A 65 2.73 -4.85 2.10
C TYR A 65 3.38 -4.03 3.20
N TRP A 66 3.96 -2.89 2.84
CA TRP A 66 4.62 -1.97 3.77
C TRP A 66 3.73 -0.80 4.14
N ILE A 67 3.43 -0.64 5.43
CA ILE A 67 2.67 0.50 5.96
C ILE A 67 3.68 1.51 6.52
N PRO A 68 3.69 2.78 6.06
CA PRO A 68 4.57 3.79 6.64
C PRO A 68 4.21 4.08 8.10
N LEU A 69 5.21 4.39 8.94
CA LEU A 69 4.99 4.61 10.38
C LEU A 69 3.89 5.64 10.70
N ARG A 70 3.76 6.72 9.91
CA ARG A 70 2.70 7.73 10.12
C ARG A 70 1.28 7.18 9.92
N ALA A 71 1.10 6.32 8.92
CA ALA A 71 -0.20 5.68 8.70
C ALA A 71 -0.48 4.68 9.84
N PHE A 72 0.56 3.98 10.31
CA PHE A 72 0.47 3.10 11.47
C PHE A 72 0.13 3.83 12.78
N GLU A 73 0.75 4.98 13.05
CA GLU A 73 0.44 5.82 14.23
C GLU A 73 -1.05 6.19 14.26
N THR A 74 -1.63 6.49 13.11
CA THR A 74 -3.06 6.79 12.98
C THR A 74 -3.91 5.58 13.36
N LEU A 75 -3.61 4.41 12.77
CA LEU A 75 -4.31 3.14 13.07
C LEU A 75 -4.21 2.75 14.55
N LEU A 76 -3.06 3.02 15.18
CA LEU A 76 -2.84 2.77 16.60
C LEU A 76 -3.69 3.69 17.47
N LEU A 77 -3.74 4.99 17.14
CA LEU A 77 -4.55 5.97 17.87
C LEU A 77 -6.05 5.73 17.75
N GLU A 78 -6.49 5.26 16.58
CA GLU A 78 -7.89 4.93 16.29
C GLU A 78 -8.30 3.56 16.88
N GLY A 79 -7.35 2.80 17.44
CA GLY A 79 -7.62 1.51 18.09
C GLY A 79 -8.02 0.40 17.12
N GLU A 80 -7.65 0.54 15.84
CA GLU A 80 -8.00 -0.42 14.78
C GLU A 80 -7.14 -1.69 14.83
N ILE A 81 -6.02 -1.64 15.55
CA ILE A 81 -5.10 -2.77 15.69
C ILE A 81 -5.57 -3.67 16.84
N LYS A 82 -6.13 -4.84 16.50
CA LYS A 82 -6.62 -5.84 17.47
C LYS A 82 -5.78 -7.11 17.37
N LYS A 83 -5.02 -7.40 18.42
CA LYS A 83 -4.14 -8.60 18.49
C LYS A 83 -3.15 -8.71 17.31
N GLY A 84 -2.66 -7.58 16.81
CA GLY A 84 -1.76 -7.54 15.65
C GLY A 84 -2.44 -7.71 14.29
N LEU A 85 -3.79 -7.71 14.26
CA LEU A 85 -4.57 -7.66 13.03
C LEU A 85 -5.16 -6.26 12.81
N ILE A 86 -5.25 -5.86 11.55
CA ILE A 86 -5.81 -4.58 11.12
C ILE A 86 -6.78 -4.86 9.98
N GLU A 87 -8.07 -4.63 10.24
CA GLU A 87 -9.13 -4.82 9.25
C GLU A 87 -9.50 -3.46 8.67
N GLY A 88 -9.60 -3.37 7.35
CA GLY A 88 -10.02 -2.13 6.74
C GLY A 88 -10.02 -2.18 5.22
N THR A 89 -10.37 -1.04 4.65
CA THR A 89 -10.26 -0.77 3.23
C THR A 89 -8.92 -0.08 2.98
N TRP A 90 -8.14 -0.58 2.02
CA TRP A 90 -6.77 -0.16 1.79
C TRP A 90 -6.54 0.30 0.35
N HIS A 91 -5.57 1.19 0.16
CA HIS A 91 -4.97 1.41 -1.14
C HIS A 91 -3.44 1.54 -1.02
N ILE A 92 -2.76 1.49 -2.16
CA ILE A 92 -1.34 1.78 -2.32
C ILE A 92 -1.15 3.22 -2.79
N GLU A 93 -0.44 4.00 -1.98
CA GLU A 93 -0.08 5.39 -2.26
C GLU A 93 1.41 5.50 -2.61
N LYS A 94 1.75 6.35 -3.57
CA LYS A 94 3.13 6.78 -3.82
C LYS A 94 3.59 7.76 -2.78
N ARG A 95 4.80 7.57 -2.30
CA ARG A 95 5.50 8.48 -1.43
C ARG A 95 6.64 9.19 -2.16
N SER A 96 7.23 10.15 -1.46
CA SER A 96 8.43 10.85 -1.93
C SER A 96 9.55 9.87 -2.28
N GLY A 97 10.33 10.14 -3.33
CA GLY A 97 11.51 9.35 -3.68
C GLY A 97 11.22 8.01 -4.37
N GLY A 98 9.99 7.76 -4.83
CA GLY A 98 9.64 6.55 -5.59
C GLY A 98 9.23 5.35 -4.73
N TYR A 99 9.04 5.54 -3.42
CA TYR A 99 8.54 4.49 -2.51
C TYR A 99 7.01 4.38 -2.55
N PHE A 100 6.49 3.22 -2.15
CA PHE A 100 5.05 2.94 -2.11
C PHE A 100 4.69 2.42 -0.72
N GLY A 101 3.55 2.86 -0.20
CA GLY A 101 3.03 2.41 1.08
C GLY A 101 1.58 1.99 0.98
N LEU A 102 1.21 0.97 1.73
CA LEU A 102 -0.17 0.62 2.02
C LEU A 102 -0.71 1.63 3.04
N VAL A 103 -1.85 2.23 2.73
CA VAL A 103 -2.49 3.28 3.53
C VAL A 103 -3.97 2.94 3.71
N PRO A 104 -4.53 3.09 4.93
CA PRO A 104 -5.96 2.88 5.14
C PRO A 104 -6.76 3.97 4.43
N VAL A 105 -7.88 3.59 3.82
CA VAL A 105 -8.87 4.53 3.31
C VAL A 105 -9.66 5.04 4.50
N LYS A 106 -9.42 6.28 4.91
CA LYS A 106 -10.28 6.96 5.88
C LYS A 106 -11.68 7.07 5.28
N VAL A 107 -12.64 6.35 5.83
CA VAL A 107 -14.05 6.66 5.60
C VAL A 107 -14.32 7.94 6.38
N ALA A 108 -14.57 9.03 5.65
CA ALA A 108 -14.90 10.33 6.23
C ALA A 108 -16.21 10.29 7.02
#